data_AF-A0A8B7J7L8-F1
#
_entry.id   AF-A0A8B7J7L8-F1
#
_cell.length_a   1.000
_cell.length_b   1.000
_cell.length_c   1.000
_cell.angle_alpha   90.00
_cell.angle_beta   90.00
_cell.angle_gamma   90.00
#
_symmetry.space_group_name_H-M   'P 1'
#
loop_
_entity.id
_entity.type
_entity.pdbx_description
1 polymer ?
#
loop_
_entity_poly.entity_id
_entity_poly.type
_entity_poly.pdbx_seq_one_letter_code
_entity_poly.pdbx_strand_id
1 'polypeptide(L)'
;MEHLLNDNLLKYFTQYALMEGSTSALSIGGLKNLLQNQFAQYLKDTFSLDNLIKSLDKNNDGSVTFDEFVMLIKKITGTGQ
;
A
#
# COMPACT_ATOMS: atom_id res chain seq x y z
N MET A 1 -14.49 -14.07 0.04
CA MET A 1 -13.00 -14.02 0.17
C MET A 1 -12.47 -12.59 0.09
N GLU A 2 -13.10 -11.68 -0.66
CA GLU A 2 -12.71 -10.25 -0.71
C GLU A 2 -12.79 -9.51 0.64
N HIS A 3 -13.73 -9.87 1.52
CA HIS A 3 -13.86 -9.24 2.84
C HIS A 3 -12.65 -9.49 3.78
N LEU A 4 -12.06 -10.69 3.75
CA LEU A 4 -10.94 -11.05 4.65
C LEU A 4 -9.62 -10.37 4.28
N LEU A 5 -9.45 -10.01 3.00
CA LEU A 5 -8.33 -9.19 2.56
C LEU A 5 -8.49 -7.77 3.09
N ASN A 6 -9.68 -7.17 2.98
CA ASN A 6 -9.92 -5.78 3.39
C ASN A 6 -9.68 -5.54 4.89
N ASP A 7 -10.11 -6.45 5.77
CA ASP A 7 -9.91 -6.30 7.22
C ASP A 7 -8.42 -6.32 7.61
N ASN A 8 -7.62 -7.21 7.01
CA ASN A 8 -6.18 -7.27 7.28
C ASN A 8 -5.44 -6.09 6.65
N LEU A 9 -5.84 -5.68 5.45
CA LEU A 9 -5.28 -4.52 4.77
C LEU A 9 -5.51 -3.23 5.57
N LEU A 10 -6.73 -3.03 6.07
CA LEU A 10 -7.06 -1.88 6.92
C LEU A 10 -6.21 -1.91 8.20
N LYS A 11 -6.11 -3.07 8.86
CA LYS A 11 -5.30 -3.21 10.06
C LYS A 11 -3.83 -2.83 9.82
N TYR A 12 -3.19 -3.39 8.78
CA TYR A 12 -1.81 -3.06 8.47
C TYR A 12 -1.65 -1.58 8.11
N PHE A 13 -2.51 -1.05 7.25
CA PHE A 13 -2.47 0.35 6.86
C PHE A 13 -2.58 1.28 8.07
N THR A 14 -3.59 1.07 8.92
CA THR A 14 -3.81 1.88 10.12
C THR A 14 -2.63 1.79 11.10
N GLN A 15 -2.03 0.61 11.28
CA GLN A 15 -0.87 0.49 12.17
C GLN A 15 0.32 1.33 11.71
N TYR A 16 0.67 1.29 10.41
CA TYR A 16 1.77 2.09 9.89
C TYR A 16 1.43 3.58 9.86
N ALA A 17 0.17 3.95 9.55
CA ALA A 17 -0.25 5.34 9.58
C ALA A 17 -0.10 5.92 10.98
N LEU A 18 -0.53 5.17 12.01
CA LEU A 18 -0.40 5.57 13.41
C LEU A 18 1.07 5.74 13.84
N MET A 19 1.99 4.92 13.29
CA MET A 19 3.42 5.07 13.54
C MET A 19 3.99 6.39 13.02
N GLU A 20 3.43 6.92 11.93
CA GLU A 20 3.80 8.22 11.35
C GLU A 20 2.96 9.38 11.93
N GLY A 21 2.11 9.12 12.92
CA GLY A 21 1.23 10.12 13.53
C GLY A 21 0.00 10.47 12.68
N SER A 22 -0.31 9.67 11.66
CA SER A 22 -1.47 9.81 10.79
C SER A 22 -2.52 8.73 11.04
N THR A 23 -3.76 8.95 10.60
CA THR A 23 -4.83 7.93 10.72
C THR A 23 -5.50 7.61 9.39
N SER A 24 -5.33 8.47 8.39
CA SER A 24 -6.00 8.40 7.09
C SER A 24 -5.06 8.22 5.90
N ALA A 25 -3.76 8.43 6.10
CA ALA A 25 -2.76 8.41 5.03
C ALA A 25 -1.42 7.88 5.54
N LEU A 26 -0.63 7.33 4.61
CA LEU A 26 0.76 6.94 4.79
C LEU A 26 1.65 7.84 3.95
N SER A 27 2.83 8.18 4.44
CA SER A 27 3.85 8.76 3.57
C SER A 27 4.38 7.69 2.60
N ILE A 28 4.99 8.11 1.49
CA ILE A 28 5.68 7.21 0.55
C ILE A 28 6.66 6.29 1.30
N GLY A 29 7.37 6.81 2.31
CA GLY A 29 8.26 6.04 3.17
C GLY A 29 7.53 4.96 3.98
N GLY A 30 6.47 5.33 4.70
CA GLY A 30 5.63 4.40 5.46
C GLY A 30 5.01 3.31 4.59
N LEU A 31 4.51 3.66 3.40
CA LEU A 31 3.97 2.70 2.45
C LEU A 31 5.03 1.70 1.96
N LYS A 32 6.24 2.19 1.60
CA LYS A 32 7.35 1.29 1.22
C LYS A 32 7.65 0.30 2.34
N ASN A 33 7.72 0.79 3.57
CA ASN A 33 8.00 -0.03 4.74
C ASN A 33 6.91 -1.09 4.96
N LEU A 34 5.63 -0.71 4.86
CA LEU A 34 4.50 -1.63 4.94
C LEU A 34 4.60 -2.72 3.87
N LEU A 35 4.82 -2.35 2.61
CA LEU A 35 4.89 -3.30 1.49
C LEU A 35 6.10 -4.23 1.62
N GLN A 36 7.25 -3.73 2.06
CA GLN A 36 8.45 -4.55 2.27
C GLN A 36 8.31 -5.51 3.45
N ASN A 37 7.54 -5.19 4.48
CA ASN A 37 7.36 -6.09 5.63
C ASN A 37 6.22 -7.09 5.41
N GLN A 38 5.06 -6.61 4.95
CA GLN A 38 3.84 -7.43 4.86
C GLN A 38 3.68 -8.08 3.48
N PHE A 39 4.18 -7.44 2.42
CA PHE A 39 3.96 -7.85 1.02
C PHE A 39 5.26 -8.16 0.25
N ALA A 40 6.42 -8.28 0.93
CA ALA A 40 7.72 -8.50 0.28
C ALA A 40 7.72 -9.67 -0.71
N GLN A 41 6.95 -10.72 -0.42
CA GLN A 41 6.81 -11.88 -1.30
C GLN A 41 6.21 -11.54 -2.68
N TYR A 42 5.32 -10.54 -2.76
CA TYR A 42 4.67 -10.08 -3.99
C TYR A 42 5.49 -9.01 -4.72
N LEU A 43 6.47 -8.40 -4.04
CA LEU A 43 7.31 -7.34 -4.61
C LEU A 43 8.48 -7.87 -5.45
N LYS A 44 8.84 -9.16 -5.30
CA LYS A 44 10.01 -9.76 -5.97
C LYS A 44 9.93 -9.69 -7.51
N ASP A 45 8.72 -9.73 -8.05
CA ASP A 45 8.48 -9.68 -9.51
C ASP A 45 8.17 -8.27 -10.03
N THR A 46 7.98 -7.27 -9.15
CA THR A 46 7.68 -5.90 -9.55
C THR A 46 8.96 -5.11 -9.81
N PHE A 47 9.21 -4.76 -11.07
CA PHE A 47 10.48 -4.20 -11.55
C PHE A 47 10.86 -2.80 -11.00
N SER A 48 10.02 -2.14 -10.19
CA SER A 48 10.40 -0.99 -9.35
C SER A 48 9.22 -0.56 -8.47
N LEU A 49 9.28 -0.88 -7.18
CA LEU A 49 8.36 -0.37 -6.15
C LEU A 49 8.21 1.15 -6.22
N ASP A 50 9.31 1.87 -6.45
CA ASP A 50 9.35 3.32 -6.63
C ASP A 50 8.47 3.82 -7.77
N ASN A 51 8.50 3.16 -8.93
CA ASN A 51 7.67 3.55 -10.08
C ASN A 51 6.20 3.23 -9.83
N LEU A 52 5.94 2.12 -9.15
CA LEU A 52 4.58 1.69 -8.80
C LEU A 52 3.93 2.66 -7.82
N ILE A 53 4.67 3.08 -6.78
CA ILE A 53 4.20 4.06 -5.80
C ILE A 53 4.04 5.45 -6.43
N LYS A 54 5.00 5.88 -7.26
CA LYS A 54 4.85 7.14 -8.03
C LYS A 54 3.64 7.14 -8.96
N SER A 55 3.22 5.97 -9.46
CA SER A 55 2.01 5.86 -10.28
C SER A 55 0.72 5.99 -9.47
N LEU A 56 0.77 5.86 -8.13
CA LEU A 56 -0.39 5.99 -7.25
C LEU A 56 -0.56 7.42 -6.74
N ASP A 57 0.55 8.08 -6.37
CA ASP A 57 0.60 9.48 -5.92
C ASP A 57 0.30 10.44 -7.08
N LYS A 58 -0.93 10.37 -7.60
CA LYS A 58 -1.36 11.12 -8.80
C LYS A 58 -1.44 12.62 -8.53
N ASN A 59 -1.76 13.00 -7.30
CA ASN A 59 -1.81 14.38 -6.83
C ASN A 59 -0.42 14.91 -6.38
N ASN A 60 0.61 14.04 -6.31
CA ASN A 60 1.95 14.39 -5.84
C ASN A 60 1.93 15.10 -4.48
N ASP A 61 1.02 14.71 -3.58
CA ASP A 61 1.00 15.26 -2.22
C ASP A 61 2.01 14.54 -1.31
N GLY A 62 2.62 13.45 -1.79
CA GLY A 62 3.59 12.66 -1.05
C GLY A 62 2.95 11.74 -0.02
N SER A 63 1.63 11.59 -0.07
CA SER A 63 0.84 10.71 0.80
C SER A 63 0.08 9.69 -0.03
N VAL A 64 -0.26 8.57 0.59
CA VAL A 64 -1.06 7.51 0.01
C VAL A 64 -2.21 7.18 0.93
N THR A 65 -3.42 7.33 0.41
CA THR A 65 -4.67 7.02 1.10
C THR A 65 -4.94 5.52 1.11
N PHE A 66 -5.88 5.09 1.95
CA PHE A 66 -6.27 3.68 2.03
C PHE A 66 -6.78 3.13 0.68
N ASP A 67 -7.51 3.92 -0.09
CA ASP A 67 -8.05 3.49 -1.39
C ASP A 67 -6.94 3.23 -2.42
N GLU A 68 -5.96 4.14 -2.49
CA GLU A 68 -4.78 4.00 -3.34
C GLU A 68 -3.93 2.79 -2.95
N PHE A 69 -3.80 2.54 -1.65
CA PHE A 69 -3.15 1.33 -1.13
C PHE A 69 -3.89 0.06 -1.56
N VAL A 70 -5.21 -0.01 -1.45
CA VAL A 70 -5.98 -1.18 -1.88
C VAL A 70 -5.83 -1.41 -3.40
N MET A 71 -5.87 -0.34 -4.20
CA MET A 71 -5.65 -0.43 -5.65
C MET A 71 -4.26 -0.97 -5.98
N LEU A 72 -3.24 -0.58 -5.21
CA LEU A 72 -1.89 -1.11 -5.33
C LEU A 72 -1.81 -2.61 -5.04
N ILE A 73 -2.41 -3.05 -3.92
CA ILE A 73 -2.38 -4.45 -3.53
C ILE A 73 -3.06 -5.32 -4.59
N LYS A 74 -4.19 -4.87 -5.14
CA LYS A 74 -4.86 -5.56 -6.26
C LYS A 74 -3.93 -5.71 -7.48
N LYS A 75 -3.15 -4.67 -7.79
CA LYS A 75 -2.21 -4.66 -8.91
C LYS A 75 -1.03 -5.60 -8.72
N ILE A 76 -0.45 -5.69 -7.51
CA ILE A 76 0.70 -6.59 -7.24
C ILE A 76 0.29 -8.04 -6.97
N THR A 77 -0.92 -8.26 -6.43
CA THR A 77 -1.42 -9.62 -6.16
C THR A 77 -2.12 -10.25 -7.36
N GLY A 78 -2.33 -9.49 -8.44
CA GLY A 78 -2.98 -9.99 -9.66
C GLY A 78 -4.45 -10.37 -9.47
N THR A 79 -5.10 -9.93 -8.39
CA THR A 79 -6.52 -10.21 -8.09
C THR A 79 -7.51 -9.36 -8.91
N GLY A 80 -7.01 -8.70 -9.95
CA GLY A 80 -7.81 -7.94 -10.93
C GLY A 80 -8.17 -8.75 -12.16
N GLN A 81 -8.87 -9.88 -11.99
CA GLN A 81 -9.61 -10.59 -13.05
C GLN A 81 -10.92 -11.11 -12.48
#